data_AF-A0A441V906-F1
#
_entry.id   AF-A0A441V906-F1
#
_cell.length_a   1.000
_cell.length_b   1.000
_cell.length_c   1.000
_cell.angle_alpha   90.00
_cell.angle_beta   90.00
_cell.angle_gamma   90.00
#
_symmetry.space_group_name_H-M   'P 1'
#
loop_
_entity.id
_entity.type
_entity.pdbx_description
1 polymer ?
#
loop_
_entity_poly.entity_id
_entity_poly.type
_entity_poly.pdbx_seq_one_letter_code
_entity_poly.pdbx_strand_id
1 'polypeptide(L)' 'IDRKTVRKYIARGLEAPACRPGKPRQAVINPFTAYLRERVMRYPGLTGSRLFRELKDLGYGGGYTAVTDFLRDVRPAA' A
#
# COMPACT_ATOMS: atom_id res chain seq x y z
N ILE A 1 33.35 -1.75 17.22
CA ILE A 1 32.52 -2.88 16.72
C ILE A 1 32.28 -3.83 17.89
N ASP A 2 31.03 -3.95 18.35
CA ASP A 2 30.71 -4.74 19.56
C ASP A 2 30.72 -6.26 19.27
N ARG A 3 31.44 -7.01 20.10
CA ARG A 3 31.73 -8.45 19.91
C ARG A 3 30.48 -9.32 20.02
N LYS A 4 29.46 -8.87 20.76
CA LYS A 4 28.20 -9.59 20.92
C LYS A 4 27.40 -9.61 19.61
N THR A 5 27.45 -8.52 18.85
CA THR A 5 26.82 -8.41 17.53
C THR A 5 27.46 -9.37 16.53
N VAL A 6 28.79 -9.50 16.55
CA VAL A 6 29.53 -10.39 15.65
C VAL A 6 29.22 -11.86 15.93
N ARG A 7 29.21 -12.29 17.20
CA ARG A 7 28.86 -13.68 17.57
C ARG A 7 27.45 -14.09 17.13
N LYS A 8 26.48 -13.18 17.26
CA LYS A 8 25.09 -13.41 16.83
C LYS A 8 24.99 -13.62 15.31
N TYR A 9 25.79 -12.88 14.53
CA TYR A 9 25.79 -12.99 13.08
C TYR A 9 26.54 -14.22 12.55
N ILE A 10 27.63 -14.66 13.21
CA ILE A 10 28.35 -15.88 12.83
C ILE A 10 27.51 -17.13 13.14
N ALA A 11 26.82 -17.17 14.28
CA ALA A 11 25.98 -18.31 14.67
C ALA A 11 24.73 -18.50 13.81
N ARG A 12 24.27 -17.44 13.11
CA ARG A 12 23.05 -17.48 12.28
C ARG A 12 23.33 -17.81 10.80
N GLY A 13 24.59 -18.07 10.44
CA GLY A 13 25.00 -18.14 9.04
C GLY A 13 24.96 -16.76 8.38
N LEU A 14 25.83 -16.54 7.40
CA LEU A 14 25.87 -15.33 6.57
C LEU A 14 24.65 -15.25 5.62
N GLU A 15 23.45 -15.54 6.10
CA GLU A 15 22.23 -15.23 5.38
C GLU A 15 21.93 -13.75 5.56
N ALA A 16 22.00 -13.01 4.45
CA ALA A 16 21.52 -11.64 4.39
C ALA A 16 20.11 -11.60 5.01
N PRO A 17 19.82 -10.70 5.96
CA PRO A 17 18.48 -10.59 6.48
C PRO A 17 17.58 -10.25 5.29
N ALA A 18 16.80 -11.23 4.83
CA ALA A 18 15.73 -10.98 3.88
C ALA A 18 14.85 -9.93 4.55
N CYS A 19 14.92 -8.70 4.05
CA CYS A 19 13.97 -7.65 4.37
C CYS A 19 12.60 -8.23 4.06
N ARG A 20 11.92 -8.79 5.07
CA ARG A 20 10.53 -9.20 4.92
C ARG A 20 9.81 -7.92 4.52
N PRO A 21 9.18 -7.87 3.33
CA PRO A 21 8.38 -6.73 2.95
C PRO A 21 7.37 -6.56 4.08
N GLY A 22 7.50 -5.49 4.86
CA GLY A 22 6.66 -5.29 6.03
C GLY A 22 5.21 -5.41 5.56
N LYS A 23 4.41 -6.23 6.25
CA LYS A 23 2.97 -6.36 5.97
C LYS A 23 2.45 -4.92 5.85
N PRO A 24 1.95 -4.49 4.67
CA PRO A 24 1.64 -3.08 4.46
C PRO A 24 0.66 -2.71 5.57
N ARG A 25 1.04 -1.71 6.36
CA ARG A 25 0.21 -1.17 7.45
C ARG A 25 -1.22 -1.12 6.94
N GLN A 26 -2.18 -1.60 7.72
CA GLN A 26 -3.59 -1.57 7.33
C GLN A 26 -3.95 -0.12 7.02
N ALA A 27 -3.91 0.24 5.74
CA ALA A 27 -4.12 1.61 5.32
C ALA A 27 -5.61 1.90 5.50
N VAL A 28 -5.94 3.12 5.90
CA VAL A 28 -7.34 3.57 6.08
C VAL A 28 -8.18 3.34 4.81
N ILE A 29 -7.52 3.21 3.65
CA ILE A 29 -8.14 2.89 2.37
C ILE A 29 -8.55 1.42 2.22
N ASN A 30 -8.00 0.49 3.00
CA ASN A 30 -8.21 -0.95 2.85
C ASN A 30 -9.68 -1.35 2.71
N PRO A 31 -10.62 -0.87 3.55
CA PRO A 31 -12.04 -1.20 3.40
C PRO A 31 -12.65 -0.74 2.07
N PHE A 32 -12.08 0.31 1.47
CA PHE A 32 -12.54 0.92 0.23
C PHE A 32 -11.81 0.42 -1.02
N THR A 33 -10.76 -0.40 -0.87
CA THR A 33 -9.97 -0.92 -2.00
C THR A 33 -10.81 -1.77 -2.96
N ALA A 34 -11.73 -2.59 -2.44
CA ALA A 34 -12.65 -3.39 -3.25
C ALA A 34 -13.57 -2.49 -4.09
N TYR A 35 -14.15 -1.47 -3.46
CA TYR A 35 -14.99 -0.47 -4.13
C TYR A 35 -14.22 0.26 -5.26
N LEU A 36 -12.99 0.69 -4.97
CA LEU A 36 -12.16 1.39 -5.95
C LEU A 36 -11.79 0.49 -7.14
N ARG A 37 -11.48 -0.79 -6.91
CA ARG A 37 -11.20 -1.75 -7.99
C ARG A 37 -12.41 -1.91 -8.91
N GLU A 38 -13.59 -2.15 -8.35
CA GLU A 38 -14.82 -2.26 -9.14
C GLU A 38 -15.10 -0.96 -9.93
N ARG A 39 -14.94 0.19 -9.28
CA ARG A 39 -15.14 1.50 -9.93
C ARG A 39 -14.16 1.76 -11.07
N VAL A 40 -12.88 1.46 -10.90
CA VAL A 40 -11.86 1.63 -11.94
C VAL A 40 -12.10 0.66 -13.10
N MET A 41 -12.51 -0.58 -12.82
CA MET A 41 -12.83 -1.54 -13.88
C MET A 41 -14.07 -1.12 -14.68
N ARG A 42 -15.11 -0.58 -14.01
CA ARG A 42 -16.33 -0.10 -14.68
C ARG A 42 -16.11 1.21 -15.42
N TYR A 43 -15.27 2.10 -14.87
CA TYR A 43 -15.03 3.44 -15.41
C TYR A 43 -13.54 3.81 -15.37
N PRO A 44 -12.72 3.30 -16.31
CA PRO A 44 -11.28 3.54 -16.33
C PRO A 44 -10.92 5.03 -16.54
N GLY A 45 -11.81 5.81 -17.17
CA GLY A 45 -11.63 7.24 -17.42
C GLY A 45 -11.89 8.16 -16.22
N LEU A 46 -12.33 7.64 -15.07
CA LEU A 46 -12.54 8.47 -13.88
C LEU A 46 -11.21 9.06 -13.39
N THR A 47 -11.24 10.30 -12.91
CA THR A 47 -10.09 10.91 -12.25
C THR A 47 -9.98 10.43 -10.80
N GLY A 48 -8.77 10.41 -10.24
CA GLY A 48 -8.56 10.10 -8.82
C GLY A 48 -9.34 11.04 -7.90
N SER A 49 -9.49 12.32 -8.29
CA SER A 49 -10.28 13.31 -7.56
C SER A 49 -11.76 12.95 -7.47
N ARG A 50 -12.34 12.39 -8.54
CA ARG A 50 -13.74 11.94 -8.54
C ARG A 50 -13.95 10.77 -7.58
N LEU A 51 -13.06 9.78 -7.63
CA LEU A 51 -13.09 8.63 -6.73
C LEU A 51 -12.89 9.05 -5.27
N PHE A 52 -12.00 10.01 -5.02
CA PHE A 52 -11.78 10.56 -3.68
C PHE A 52 -13.03 11.25 -3.12
N ARG A 53 -13.79 11.97 -3.94
CA ARG A 53 -15.05 12.59 -3.52
C ARG A 53 -16.10 11.53 -3.17
N GLU A 54 -16.26 10.50 -4.00
CA GLU A 54 -17.15 9.37 -3.69
C GLU A 54 -16.75 8.67 -2.39
N LEU A 55 -15.44 8.49 -2.15
CA LEU A 55 -14.97 7.95 -0.88
C LEU A 55 -15.31 8.85 0.31
N LYS A 56 -15.19 10.17 0.18
CA LYS A 56 -15.57 11.11 1.25
C LYS A 56 -17.05 10.98 1.59
N ASP A 57 -17.92 10.86 0.59
CA ASP A 57 -19.36 10.66 0.78
C ASP A 57 -19.66 9.31 1.47
N LEU A 58 -18.82 8.29 1.25
CA LEU A 58 -18.87 6.99 1.94
C LEU A 58 -18.22 6.98 3.33
N GLY A 59 -17.78 8.13 3.84
CA GLY A 59 -17.18 8.25 5.19
C GLY A 59 -15.66 8.05 5.24
N TYR A 60 -14.94 8.18 4.12
CA TYR A 60 -13.49 8.04 4.10
C TYR A 60 -12.77 9.19 4.80
N GLY A 61 -12.19 8.90 5.97
CA GLY A 61 -11.38 9.84 6.74
C GLY A 61 -9.96 10.06 6.20
N GLY A 62 -9.47 9.24 5.27
CA GLY A 62 -8.09 9.29 4.80
C GLY A 62 -7.78 10.42 3.82
N GLY A 63 -6.51 10.52 3.44
CA GLY A 63 -5.99 11.52 2.51
C GLY A 63 -6.13 11.11 1.04
N TYR A 64 -6.09 12.13 0.17
CA TYR A 64 -6.11 11.97 -1.29
C TYR A 64 -4.93 11.12 -1.80
N THR A 65 -3.74 11.33 -1.25
CA THR A 65 -2.50 10.63 -1.67
C THR A 65 -2.63 9.11 -1.56
N ALA A 66 -3.22 8.60 -0.47
CA ALA A 66 -3.43 7.17 -0.30
C ALA A 66 -4.36 6.58 -1.38
N VAL A 67 -5.32 7.37 -1.86
CA VAL A 67 -6.21 6.97 -2.96
C VAL A 67 -5.45 6.96 -4.27
N THR A 68 -4.68 8.01 -4.57
CA THR A 68 -3.91 8.06 -5.81
C THR A 68 -2.82 7.00 -5.87
N ASP A 69 -2.17 6.68 -4.75
CA ASP A 69 -1.16 5.62 -4.71
C ASP A 69 -1.79 4.25 -4.96
N PHE A 70 -2.94 3.96 -4.34
CA PHE A 70 -3.69 2.74 -4.66
C PHE A 70 -4.14 2.68 -6.14
N LEU A 71 -4.55 3.82 -6.70
CA LEU A 71 -4.95 3.88 -8.11
C LEU A 71 -3.77 3.67 -9.07
N ARG A 72 -2.55 4.03 -8.69
CA ARG A 72 -1.34 3.74 -9.48
C ARG A 72 -1.03 2.24 -9.52
N ASP A 73 -1.28 1.52 -8.42
CA ASP A 73 -1.09 0.07 -8.37
C ASP A 73 -2.18 -0.70 -9.13
N VAL A 74 -3.41 -0.17 -9.16
CA VAL A 74 -4.58 -0.86 -9.75
C VAL A 74 -4.82 -0.50 -11.21
N ARG A 75 -4.47 0.72 -11.65
CA ARG A 75 -4.54 1.06 -13.07
C ARG A 75 -3.30 0.47 -13.73
N PRO A 76 -3.43 -0.47 -14.67
CA PRO A 76 -2.29 -0.81 -15.51
C PRO A 76 -1.84 0.50 -16.17
N ALA A 77 -0.58 0.87 -15.95
CA ALA A 77 0.03 1.95 -16.70
C ALA A 77 -0.12 1.59 -18.18
N ALA A 78 -0.88 2.42 -18.91
CA ALA A 78 -0.98 2.33 -20.36
C ALA A 78 0.39 2.60 -21.00
#